data_AF-A0A5D4RJU9-F1
#
_entry.id   AF-A0A5D4RJU9-F1
#
_cell.length_a   1.000
_cell.length_b   1.000
_cell.length_c   1.000
_cell.angle_alpha   90.00
_cell.angle_beta   90.00
_cell.angle_gamma   90.00
#
_symmetry.space_group_name_H-M   'P 1'
#
loop_
_entity.id
_entity.type
_entity.pdbx_description
1 polymer ?
#
loop_
_entity_poly.entity_id
_entity_poly.type
_entity_poly.pdbx_seq_one_letter_code
_entity_poly.pdbx_strand_id
1 'polypeptide(L)'
;MAGRNKQPLSVIQGKGRSNHLTKEEMAKREEQEEAMRGFTDKIEAPAYLSAAQKKDFNKLAEELIRLKIFSNLDVDSLARYIDSKDQYIKLTKELRKIKPTEKVEIGPDKFATVANGAYTKLMKTKTSLFNECRSAASDLGLTITSRLKLVIPEAPKEKALSKFAKFGGGQK
;
A
#
# COMPACT_ATOMS: atom_id res chain seq x y z
N MET A 1 18.11 22.67 4.30
CA MET A 1 17.71 21.73 3.23
C MET A 1 17.08 20.52 3.88
N ALA A 2 15.78 20.28 3.66
CA ALA A 2 15.13 19.07 4.19
C ALA A 2 15.88 17.84 3.66
N GLY A 3 16.46 17.07 4.57
CA GLY A 3 17.35 15.96 4.24
C GLY A 3 16.63 14.97 3.33
N ARG A 4 17.25 14.65 2.20
CA ARG A 4 16.75 13.65 1.26
C ARG A 4 16.42 12.36 2.00
N ASN A 5 15.19 11.84 1.82
CA ASN A 5 14.77 10.57 2.42
C ASN A 5 15.81 9.48 2.16
N LYS A 6 16.26 8.81 3.23
CA LYS A 6 17.20 7.69 3.14
C LYS A 6 16.56 6.59 2.30
N GLN A 7 17.31 6.08 1.33
CA GLN A 7 16.88 4.97 0.48
C GLN A 7 17.44 3.66 1.05
N PRO A 8 16.70 2.53 0.95
CA PRO A 8 17.22 1.23 1.35
C PRO A 8 18.53 0.90 0.64
N LEU A 9 19.44 0.21 1.33
CA LEU A 9 20.74 -0.23 0.78
C LEU A 9 20.60 -0.95 -0.54
N SER A 10 19.62 -1.84 -0.63
CA SER A 10 19.33 -2.62 -1.82
C SER A 10 18.98 -1.74 -3.04
N VAL A 11 18.23 -0.66 -2.83
CA VAL A 11 17.91 0.35 -3.87
C VAL A 11 19.15 1.15 -4.27
N ILE A 12 20.05 1.44 -3.34
CA ILE A 12 21.32 2.12 -3.61
C ILE A 12 22.21 1.24 -4.49
N GLN A 13 22.34 -0.05 -4.14
CA GLN A 13 23.13 -1.04 -4.89
C GLN A 13 22.57 -1.24 -6.31
N GLY A 14 21.24 -1.37 -6.44
CA GLY A 14 20.56 -1.57 -7.72
C GLY A 14 20.69 -0.41 -8.72
N LYS A 15 20.87 0.82 -8.23
CA LYS A 15 20.99 2.02 -9.08
C LYS A 15 22.35 2.18 -9.76
N GLY A 16 23.35 1.38 -9.40
CA GLY A 16 24.69 1.42 -9.99
C GLY A 16 25.45 2.75 -9.79
N ARG A 17 24.87 3.74 -9.10
CA ARG A 17 25.61 4.91 -8.64
C ARG A 17 26.45 4.46 -7.47
N SER A 18 27.77 4.52 -7.65
CA SER A 18 28.77 4.31 -6.62
C SER A 18 28.58 5.33 -5.49
N ASN A 19 27.62 5.10 -4.62
CA ASN A 19 27.70 5.66 -3.28
C ASN A 19 28.93 4.97 -2.68
N HIS A 20 29.97 5.75 -2.39
CA HIS A 20 31.24 5.31 -1.78
C HIS A 20 31.02 4.81 -0.36
N LEU A 21 30.12 3.85 -0.18
CA LEU A 21 29.83 3.21 1.09
C LEU A 21 30.90 2.14 1.31
N THR A 22 31.57 2.23 2.44
CA THR A 22 32.49 1.18 2.87
C THR A 22 31.72 -0.08 3.25
N LYS A 23 32.41 -1.22 3.31
CA LYS A 23 31.80 -2.49 3.76
C LYS A 23 31.19 -2.37 5.17
N GLU A 24 31.87 -1.64 6.04
CA GLU A 24 31.40 -1.39 7.41
C GLU A 24 30.14 -0.52 7.45
N GLU A 25 30.06 0.51 6.60
CA GLU A 25 28.87 1.36 6.51
C GLU A 25 27.66 0.62 5.92
N MET A 26 27.89 -0.29 4.96
CA MET A 26 26.85 -1.16 4.45
C MET A 26 26.34 -2.11 5.54
N ALA A 27 27.24 -2.78 6.27
CA ALA A 27 26.84 -3.69 7.36
C ALA A 27 26.02 -2.95 8.44
N LYS A 28 26.48 -1.78 8.88
CA LYS A 28 25.75 -0.95 9.86
C LYS A 28 24.37 -0.54 9.37
N ARG A 29 24.23 -0.21 8.09
CA ARG A 29 22.92 0.16 7.51
C ARG A 29 22.01 -1.04 7.34
N GLU A 30 22.54 -2.20 6.97
CA GLU A 30 21.76 -3.44 6.83
C GLU A 30 21.21 -3.88 8.19
N GLU A 31 22.05 -3.83 9.23
CA GLU A 31 21.63 -4.09 10.61
C GLU A 31 20.55 -3.10 11.08
N GLN A 32 20.72 -1.80 10.78
CA GLN A 32 19.71 -0.80 11.06
C GLN A 32 18.40 -1.04 10.30
N GLU A 33 18.46 -1.42 9.03
CA GLU A 33 17.28 -1.71 8.20
C GLU A 33 16.55 -2.97 8.70
N GLU A 34 17.29 -4.03 9.05
CA GLU A 34 16.71 -5.26 9.58
C GLU A 34 16.06 -5.04 10.95
N ALA A 35 16.71 -4.27 11.83
CA ALA A 35 16.15 -3.89 13.12
C ALA A 35 14.83 -3.09 13.00
N MET A 36 14.63 -2.39 11.88
CA MET A 36 13.43 -1.59 11.61
C MET A 36 12.28 -2.36 10.97
N ARG A 37 12.48 -3.62 10.51
CA ARG A 37 11.40 -4.42 9.91
C ARG A 37 10.31 -4.84 10.89
N GLY A 38 10.62 -4.80 12.20
CA GLY A 38 9.71 -5.23 13.26
C GLY A 38 9.55 -6.76 13.31
N PHE A 39 9.01 -7.23 14.43
CA PHE A 39 8.72 -8.66 14.62
C PHE A 39 7.37 -9.05 14.00
N THR A 40 7.19 -10.33 13.71
CA THR A 40 5.97 -10.92 13.12
C THR A 40 5.32 -11.99 14.00
N ASP A 41 5.75 -12.08 15.27
CA ASP A 41 5.36 -13.10 16.23
C ASP A 41 3.97 -12.89 16.86
N LYS A 42 3.38 -11.68 16.74
CA LYS A 42 2.13 -11.30 17.42
C LYS A 42 1.10 -10.73 16.44
N ILE A 43 0.99 -11.34 15.28
CA ILE A 43 0.02 -10.93 14.27
C ILE A 43 -1.31 -11.62 14.55
N GLU A 44 -2.20 -10.88 15.22
CA GLU A 44 -3.53 -11.36 15.56
C GLU A 44 -4.59 -10.32 15.17
N ALA A 45 -5.70 -10.80 14.61
CA ALA A 45 -6.81 -9.94 14.23
C ALA A 45 -7.47 -9.33 15.49
N PRO A 46 -7.63 -7.99 15.57
CA PRO A 46 -8.20 -7.36 16.75
C PRO A 46 -9.60 -7.85 17.12
N ALA A 47 -9.89 -7.85 18.43
CA ALA A 47 -11.12 -8.42 18.97
C ALA A 47 -12.40 -7.79 18.41
N TYR A 48 -12.37 -6.49 18.11
CA TYR A 48 -13.51 -5.72 17.61
C TYR A 48 -13.95 -6.09 16.18
N LEU A 49 -13.11 -6.81 15.43
CA LEU A 49 -13.47 -7.28 14.10
C LEU A 49 -14.49 -8.43 14.18
N SER A 50 -15.49 -8.40 13.29
CA SER A 50 -16.41 -9.51 13.09
C SER A 50 -15.70 -10.76 12.56
N ALA A 51 -16.33 -11.92 12.67
CA ALA A 51 -15.76 -13.18 12.19
C ALA A 51 -15.40 -13.16 10.69
N ALA A 52 -16.20 -12.46 9.87
CA ALA A 52 -15.91 -12.28 8.44
C ALA A 52 -14.69 -11.37 8.22
N GLN A 53 -14.61 -10.26 8.95
CA GLN A 53 -13.47 -9.34 8.89
C GLN A 53 -12.17 -10.00 9.37
N LYS A 54 -12.21 -10.84 10.41
CA LYS A 54 -11.04 -11.59 10.89
C LYS A 54 -10.50 -12.56 9.83
N LYS A 55 -11.37 -13.21 9.06
CA LYS A 55 -10.96 -14.07 7.92
C LYS A 55 -10.23 -13.25 6.85
N ASP A 56 -10.79 -12.10 6.48
CA ASP A 56 -10.17 -11.21 5.49
C ASP A 56 -8.82 -10.66 5.99
N PHE A 57 -8.75 -10.29 7.28
CA PHE A 57 -7.52 -9.85 7.93
C PHE A 57 -6.44 -10.91 7.84
N ASN A 58 -6.73 -12.14 8.28
CA ASN A 58 -5.74 -13.23 8.30
C ASN A 58 -5.23 -13.54 6.90
N LYS A 59 -6.12 -13.58 5.89
CA LYS A 59 -5.73 -13.81 4.50
C LYS A 59 -4.75 -12.74 3.98
N LEU A 60 -5.05 -11.47 4.22
CA LEU A 60 -4.17 -10.38 3.78
C LEU A 60 -2.86 -10.37 4.57
N ALA A 61 -2.91 -10.57 5.88
CA ALA A 61 -1.73 -10.65 6.73
C ALA A 61 -0.78 -11.77 6.25
N GLU A 62 -1.29 -12.96 5.96
CA GLU A 62 -0.50 -14.06 5.41
C GLU A 62 0.22 -13.69 4.09
N GLU A 63 -0.48 -13.05 3.15
CA GLU A 63 0.12 -12.61 1.89
C GLU A 63 1.20 -11.54 2.11
N LEU A 64 0.95 -10.58 3.02
CA LEU A 64 1.89 -9.50 3.31
C LEU A 64 3.13 -9.98 4.09
N ILE A 65 2.98 -10.95 5.00
CA ILE A 65 4.09 -11.61 5.71
C ILE A 65 4.98 -12.36 4.71
N ARG A 66 4.37 -13.09 3.74
CA ARG A 66 5.13 -13.77 2.67
C ARG A 66 5.96 -12.81 1.84
N LEU A 67 5.49 -11.58 1.67
CA LEU A 67 6.19 -10.50 0.99
C LEU A 67 7.24 -9.80 1.88
N LYS A 68 7.33 -10.12 3.18
CA LYS A 68 8.21 -9.50 4.18
C LYS A 68 8.01 -7.98 4.31
N ILE A 69 6.77 -7.51 4.15
CA ILE A 69 6.40 -6.08 4.23
C ILE A 69 5.37 -5.80 5.32
N PHE A 70 5.25 -6.68 6.31
CA PHE A 70 4.24 -6.58 7.36
C PHE A 70 4.78 -7.10 8.68
N SER A 71 4.42 -6.42 9.76
CA SER A 71 4.93 -6.64 11.12
C SER A 71 3.82 -6.46 12.16
N ASN A 72 4.14 -6.73 13.43
CA ASN A 72 3.27 -6.46 14.57
C ASN A 72 2.80 -4.99 14.63
N LEU A 73 3.58 -4.05 14.08
CA LEU A 73 3.25 -2.62 14.08
C LEU A 73 2.09 -2.29 13.12
N ASP A 74 1.89 -3.13 12.10
CA ASP A 74 0.95 -2.88 11.01
C ASP A 74 -0.43 -3.49 11.26
N VAL A 75 -0.59 -4.25 12.36
CA VAL A 75 -1.83 -4.94 12.73
C VAL A 75 -3.01 -3.99 12.81
N ASP A 76 -2.88 -2.86 13.52
CA ASP A 76 -3.98 -1.90 13.66
C ASP A 76 -4.30 -1.22 12.32
N SER A 77 -3.28 -0.91 11.51
CA SER A 77 -3.45 -0.33 10.18
C SER A 77 -4.23 -1.25 9.25
N LEU A 78 -3.91 -2.56 9.22
CA LEU A 78 -4.66 -3.54 8.44
C LEU A 78 -6.08 -3.74 8.97
N ALA A 79 -6.27 -3.73 10.28
CA ALA A 79 -7.59 -3.87 10.88
C ALA A 79 -8.51 -2.68 10.53
N ARG A 80 -8.00 -1.44 10.61
CA ARG A 80 -8.73 -0.23 10.16
C ARG A 80 -9.06 -0.29 8.67
N TYR A 81 -8.12 -0.72 7.84
CA TYR A 81 -8.38 -0.92 6.40
C TYR A 81 -9.55 -1.90 6.17
N ILE A 82 -9.54 -3.04 6.85
CA ILE A 82 -10.60 -4.05 6.74
C ILE A 82 -11.96 -3.49 7.21
N ASP A 83 -11.97 -2.73 8.30
CA ASP A 83 -13.20 -2.13 8.81
C ASP A 83 -13.78 -1.10 7.84
N SER A 84 -12.95 -0.15 7.38
CA SER A 84 -13.36 0.88 6.43
C SER A 84 -13.80 0.28 5.08
N LYS A 85 -13.17 -0.83 4.64
CA LYS A 85 -13.60 -1.60 3.45
C LYS A 85 -15.00 -2.18 3.64
N ASP A 86 -15.27 -2.80 4.79
CA ASP A 86 -16.58 -3.39 5.10
C ASP A 86 -17.67 -2.31 5.16
N GLN A 87 -17.39 -1.19 5.84
CA GLN A 87 -18.29 -0.03 5.89
C GLN A 87 -18.58 0.51 4.48
N TYR A 88 -17.55 0.64 3.63
CA TYR A 88 -17.73 1.09 2.25
C TYR A 88 -18.64 0.15 1.44
N ILE A 89 -18.48 -1.17 1.61
CA ILE A 89 -19.31 -2.18 0.93
C ILE A 89 -20.77 -2.08 1.42
N LYS A 90 -20.99 -1.99 2.74
CA LYS A 90 -22.34 -1.83 3.32
C LYS A 90 -23.01 -0.56 2.84
N LEU A 91 -22.32 0.58 2.92
CA LEU A 91 -22.83 1.87 2.47
C LEU A 91 -23.13 1.88 0.96
N THR A 92 -22.30 1.21 0.16
CA THR A 92 -22.55 1.05 -1.28
C THR A 92 -23.79 0.22 -1.56
N LYS A 93 -24.10 -0.80 -0.75
CA LYS A 93 -25.34 -1.58 -0.87
C LYS A 93 -26.56 -0.74 -0.50
N GLU A 94 -26.49 0.05 0.57
CA GLU A 94 -27.60 0.94 0.97
C GLU A 94 -27.86 2.04 -0.07
N LEU A 95 -26.81 2.65 -0.61
CA LEU A 95 -26.93 3.66 -1.67
C LEU A 95 -27.64 3.15 -2.93
N ARG A 96 -27.58 1.85 -3.24
CA ARG A 96 -28.31 1.27 -4.38
C ARG A 96 -29.82 1.18 -4.14
N LYS A 97 -30.27 1.19 -2.88
CA LYS A 97 -31.68 1.12 -2.51
C LYS A 97 -32.36 2.49 -2.52
N ILE A 98 -31.58 3.57 -2.44
CA ILE A 98 -32.06 4.95 -2.33
C ILE A 98 -32.01 5.64 -3.69
N LYS A 99 -33.05 6.41 -4.03
CA LYS A 99 -33.04 7.22 -5.25
C LYS A 99 -32.22 8.50 -5.05
N PRO A 100 -31.38 8.90 -6.03
CA PRO A 100 -30.61 10.15 -5.95
C PRO A 100 -31.47 11.41 -5.90
N THR A 101 -32.72 11.32 -6.34
CA THR A 101 -33.67 12.43 -6.41
C THR A 101 -34.97 12.11 -5.69
N GLU A 102 -35.60 13.15 -5.17
CA GLU A 102 -36.91 13.11 -4.52
C GLU A 102 -37.83 14.11 -5.21
N LYS A 103 -39.12 13.78 -5.30
CA LYS A 103 -40.15 14.70 -5.80
C LYS A 103 -40.68 15.49 -4.61
N VAL A 104 -40.54 16.81 -4.67
CA VAL A 104 -41.05 17.72 -3.66
C VAL A 104 -42.15 18.57 -4.28
N GLU A 105 -43.26 18.70 -3.57
CA GLU A 105 -44.37 19.56 -3.98
C GLU A 105 -44.01 21.02 -3.74
N ILE A 106 -44.07 21.84 -4.79
CA ILE A 106 -43.76 23.29 -4.75
C ILE A 106 -45.04 24.14 -4.82
N GLY A 107 -46.18 23.52 -5.13
CA GLY A 107 -47.50 24.16 -5.14
C GLY A 107 -48.58 23.18 -5.58
N PRO A 108 -49.84 23.65 -5.71
CA PRO A 108 -50.96 22.80 -6.11
C PRO A 108 -50.64 22.08 -7.43
N ASP A 109 -50.60 20.74 -7.39
CA ASP A 109 -50.30 19.85 -8.51
C ASP A 109 -48.93 20.10 -9.21
N LYS A 110 -47.99 20.80 -8.57
CA LYS A 110 -46.65 21.06 -9.11
C LYS A 110 -45.57 20.38 -8.28
N PHE A 111 -44.93 19.37 -8.87
CA PHE A 111 -43.79 18.66 -8.28
C PHE A 111 -42.49 19.07 -8.96
N ALA A 112 -41.47 19.40 -8.18
CA ALA A 112 -40.11 19.51 -8.66
C ALA A 112 -39.29 18.29 -8.24
N THR A 113 -38.32 17.93 -9.08
CA THR A 113 -37.35 16.89 -8.75
C THR A 113 -36.13 17.55 -8.14
N VAL A 114 -35.87 17.29 -6.86
CA VAL A 114 -34.72 17.82 -6.13
C VAL A 114 -33.75 16.70 -5.76
N ALA A 115 -32.50 17.05 -5.48
CA ALA A 115 -31.52 16.07 -5.00
C ALA A 115 -31.88 15.57 -3.60
N ASN A 116 -31.82 14.25 -3.40
CA ASN A 116 -32.06 13.64 -2.11
C ASN A 116 -30.93 14.02 -1.13
N GLY A 117 -31.28 14.72 -0.05
CA GLY A 117 -30.32 15.17 0.97
C GLY A 117 -29.63 14.02 1.69
N ALA A 118 -30.32 12.91 1.94
CA ALA A 118 -29.71 11.71 2.53
C ALA A 118 -28.75 11.03 1.55
N TYR A 119 -29.14 10.90 0.28
CA TYR A 119 -28.27 10.33 -0.77
C TYR A 119 -26.96 11.11 -0.91
N THR A 120 -27.03 12.44 -0.95
CA THR A 120 -25.83 13.28 -1.07
C THR A 120 -24.90 13.15 0.14
N LYS A 121 -25.44 13.06 1.36
CA LYS A 121 -24.66 12.79 2.58
C LYS A 121 -23.97 11.42 2.53
N LEU A 122 -24.72 10.36 2.21
CA LEU A 122 -24.18 9.01 2.10
C LEU A 122 -23.11 8.90 1.01
N MET A 123 -23.27 9.60 -0.12
CA MET A 123 -22.24 9.67 -1.16
C MET A 123 -20.96 10.36 -0.68
N LYS A 124 -21.05 11.43 0.12
CA LYS A 124 -19.86 12.07 0.72
C LYS A 124 -19.13 11.11 1.67
N THR A 125 -19.86 10.42 2.53
CA THR A 125 -19.28 9.41 3.43
C THR A 125 -18.62 8.28 2.65
N LYS A 126 -19.25 7.80 1.56
CA LYS A 126 -18.69 6.78 0.67
C LYS A 126 -17.36 7.23 0.07
N THR A 127 -17.27 8.47 -0.41
CA THR A 127 -16.02 9.03 -0.94
C THR A 127 -14.94 9.12 0.14
N SER A 128 -15.30 9.52 1.37
CA SER A 128 -14.37 9.54 2.50
C SER A 128 -13.79 8.16 2.80
N LEU A 129 -14.66 7.15 2.95
CA LEU A 129 -14.26 5.76 3.19
C LEU A 129 -13.38 5.21 2.07
N PHE A 130 -13.69 5.54 0.81
CA PHE A 130 -12.86 5.14 -0.33
C PHE A 130 -11.45 5.74 -0.26
N ASN A 131 -11.34 7.04 0.07
CA ASN A 131 -10.06 7.72 0.18
C ASN A 131 -9.23 7.16 1.34
N GLU A 132 -9.87 6.87 2.47
CA GLU A 132 -9.23 6.22 3.62
C GLU A 132 -8.72 4.83 3.25
N CYS A 133 -9.55 4.00 2.62
CA CYS A 133 -9.15 2.68 2.13
C CYS A 133 -7.99 2.77 1.14
N ARG A 134 -8.01 3.77 0.24
CA ARG A 134 -6.96 3.98 -0.76
C ARG A 134 -5.64 4.40 -0.09
N SER A 135 -5.69 5.28 0.92
CA SER A 135 -4.51 5.69 1.66
C SER A 135 -3.91 4.50 2.42
N ALA A 136 -4.72 3.81 3.21
CA ALA A 136 -4.27 2.64 3.97
C ALA A 136 -3.74 1.53 3.06
N ALA A 137 -4.37 1.29 1.89
CA ALA A 137 -3.87 0.34 0.90
C ALA A 137 -2.53 0.76 0.27
N SER A 138 -2.28 2.07 0.13
CA SER A 138 -1.00 2.58 -0.34
C SER A 138 0.09 2.33 0.69
N ASP A 139 -0.20 2.57 1.96
CA ASP A 139 0.74 2.48 3.07
C ASP A 139 1.10 1.02 3.40
N LEU A 140 0.10 0.12 3.38
CA LEU A 140 0.27 -1.32 3.61
C LEU A 140 0.86 -2.09 2.43
N GLY A 141 1.14 -1.44 1.30
CA GLY A 141 1.66 -2.12 0.11
C GLY A 141 0.64 -3.03 -0.59
N LEU A 142 -0.66 -2.76 -0.48
CA LEU A 142 -1.69 -3.57 -1.17
C LEU A 142 -1.76 -3.26 -2.67
N THR A 143 -1.34 -2.07 -3.09
CA THR A 143 -1.31 -1.70 -4.52
C THR A 143 -0.02 -2.17 -5.21
N ILE A 144 -0.10 -2.48 -6.51
CA ILE A 144 1.09 -2.87 -7.30
C ILE A 144 2.12 -1.74 -7.27
N THR A 145 1.70 -0.49 -7.45
CA THR A 145 2.60 0.67 -7.44
C THR A 145 3.31 0.83 -6.09
N SER A 146 2.60 0.65 -4.97
CA SER A 146 3.23 0.68 -3.64
C SER A 146 4.27 -0.43 -3.48
N ARG A 147 3.95 -1.65 -3.95
CA ARG A 147 4.91 -2.77 -3.92
C ARG A 147 6.11 -2.52 -4.81
N LEU A 148 5.93 -2.00 -6.02
CA LEU A 148 7.04 -1.72 -6.93
C LEU A 148 7.97 -0.62 -6.41
N LYS A 149 7.49 0.29 -5.55
CA LYS A 149 8.36 1.24 -4.83
C LYS A 149 9.25 0.55 -3.78
N LEU A 150 8.83 -0.62 -3.31
CA LEU A 150 9.59 -1.48 -2.39
C LEU A 150 10.50 -2.45 -3.16
N VAL A 151 10.15 -2.80 -4.41
CA VAL A 151 10.96 -3.67 -5.27
C VAL A 151 12.17 -2.92 -5.83
N ILE A 152 13.32 -3.54 -5.62
CA ILE A 152 14.64 -3.06 -6.00
C ILE A 152 14.86 -3.29 -7.50
N PRO A 153 15.35 -2.30 -8.28
CA PRO A 153 15.88 -2.58 -9.61
C PRO A 153 17.10 -3.49 -9.46
N GLU A 154 17.10 -4.69 -10.07
CA GLU A 154 18.31 -5.48 -10.14
C GLU A 154 19.41 -4.65 -10.82
N ALA A 155 20.59 -4.59 -10.20
CA ALA A 155 21.75 -3.98 -10.85
C ALA A 155 21.92 -4.65 -12.22
N PRO A 156 22.19 -3.88 -13.29
CA PRO A 156 22.49 -4.50 -14.57
C PRO A 156 23.67 -5.44 -14.33
N LYS A 157 23.44 -6.75 -14.49
CA LYS A 157 24.51 -7.75 -14.46
C LYS A 157 25.55 -7.21 -15.43
N GLU A 158 26.71 -6.79 -14.92
CA GLU A 158 27.84 -6.48 -15.76
C GLU A 158 27.96 -7.67 -16.69
N LYS A 159 27.75 -7.44 -17.99
CA LYS A 159 27.97 -8.47 -18.99
C LYS A 159 29.38 -8.95 -18.72
N ALA A 160 29.51 -10.17 -18.20
CA ALA A 160 30.80 -10.78 -17.94
C ALA A 160 31.62 -10.54 -19.20
N LEU A 161 32.66 -9.71 -19.09
CA LEU A 161 33.52 -9.41 -20.22
C LEU A 161 33.98 -10.76 -20.73
N SER A 162 33.47 -11.12 -21.91
CA SER A 162 33.77 -12.39 -22.56
C SER A 162 35.29 -12.57 -22.52
N LYS A 163 35.75 -13.76 -22.13
CA LYS A 163 37.18 -14.12 -22.05
C LYS A 163 37.97 -13.81 -23.35
N PHE A 164 37.28 -13.47 -24.45
CA PHE A 164 37.84 -13.04 -25.72
C PHE A 164 38.33 -11.57 -25.76
N ALA A 165 37.91 -10.70 -24.84
CA ALA A 165 38.38 -9.30 -24.84
C ALA A 165 39.86 -9.15 -24.42
N LYS A 166 40.48 -10.21 -23.87
CA LYS A 166 41.90 -10.23 -23.48
C LYS A 166 42.87 -10.65 -24.60
N PHE A 167 42.37 -11.09 -25.75
CA PHE A 167 43.22 -11.62 -26.84
C PHE A 167 43.22 -10.77 -28.11
N GLY A 168 42.52 -9.62 -28.13
CA GLY A 168 42.42 -8.74 -29.30
C GLY A 168 43.52 -7.69 -29.43
N GLY A 169 44.67 -7.87 -28.78
CA GLY A 169 45.80 -6.94 -28.84
C GLY A 169 47.09 -7.68 -29.18
N GLY A 170 47.33 -7.95 -30.46
CA GLY A 170 48.60 -8.49 -30.91
C GLY A 170 48.67 -8.89 -32.38
N GLN A 171 49.33 -8.02 -33.18
CA GLN A 171 49.98 -8.25 -34.49
C GLN A 171 49.02 -8.55 -35.66
N LYS A 172 49.05 -7.87 -36.82
CA LYS A 172 50.11 -7.16 -37.56
C LYS A 172 49.57 -5.86 -38.16
#